data_AF-A0A9E5WYG1-F1
#
_entry.id   AF-A0A9E5WYG1-F1
#
_cell.length_a   1.000
_cell.length_b   1.000
_cell.length_c   1.000
_cell.angle_alpha   90.00
_cell.angle_beta   90.00
_cell.angle_gamma   90.00
#
_symmetry.space_group_name_H-M   'P 1'
#
loop_
_entity.id
_entity.type
_entity.pdbx_description
1 polymer ?
#
loop_
_entity_poly.entity_id
_entity_poly.type
_entity_poly.pdbx_seq_one_letter_code
_entity_poly.pdbx_strand_id
1 'polypeptide(L)'
;MATSDYHETRRGGGAWFYVPVVLILFLGGALTLGAYFYADTQLTIMEALAVGFGGLAAIIFGMIVAVAGLVIGLLGALIGLVAAGGAIAMTLFIIASPIIAILLIVMLMRRSKSCPDPAMHE
;
A
#
# COMPACT_ATOMS: atom_id res chain seq x y z
N MET A 1 -3.29 56.07 -38.47
CA MET A 1 -2.16 55.11 -38.47
C MET A 1 -2.17 54.42 -37.12
N ALA A 2 -2.75 53.21 -37.07
CA ALA A 2 -2.73 52.36 -35.88
C ALA A 2 -2.10 51.04 -36.33
N THR A 3 -0.88 50.77 -35.85
CA THR A 3 -0.15 49.54 -36.13
C THR A 3 -0.77 48.44 -35.29
N SER A 4 -1.40 47.49 -35.98
CA SER A 4 -1.97 46.28 -35.42
C SER A 4 -0.83 45.25 -35.23
N ASP A 5 -0.09 45.36 -34.13
CA ASP A 5 0.89 44.37 -33.69
C ASP A 5 0.18 43.20 -32.98
N TYR A 6 -0.52 42.36 -33.75
CA TYR A 6 -0.90 41.03 -33.28
C TYR A 6 0.30 40.09 -33.40
N HIS A 7 1.32 40.29 -32.56
CA HIS A 7 2.16 39.19 -32.12
C HIS A 7 1.41 38.43 -31.03
N GLU A 8 0.36 37.73 -31.47
CA GLU A 8 -0.34 36.75 -30.68
C GLU A 8 0.65 35.63 -30.38
N THR A 9 1.27 35.77 -29.21
CA THR A 9 2.39 34.95 -28.77
C THR A 9 1.83 33.58 -28.44
N ARG A 10 1.78 32.70 -29.44
CA ARG A 10 1.43 31.27 -29.33
C ARG A 10 2.53 30.52 -28.55
N ARG A 11 2.77 30.92 -27.30
CA ARG A 11 3.70 30.31 -26.33
C ARG A 11 2.90 29.78 -25.14
N GLY A 12 1.98 28.83 -25.38
CA GLY A 12 1.02 28.40 -24.36
C GLY A 12 1.14 26.97 -23.84
N GLY A 13 1.72 26.02 -24.60
CA GLY A 13 1.61 24.59 -24.25
C GLY A 13 2.90 23.90 -23.81
N GLY A 14 4.05 24.32 -24.33
CA GLY A 14 5.31 23.57 -24.17
C GLY A 14 6.09 23.86 -22.88
N ALA A 15 5.83 25.00 -22.22
CA ALA A 15 6.60 25.42 -21.05
C ALA A 15 6.42 24.47 -19.85
N TRP A 16 5.24 23.85 -19.72
CA TRP A 16 4.91 22.91 -18.65
C TRP A 16 5.74 21.62 -18.67
N PHE A 17 6.24 21.20 -19.84
CA PHE A 17 7.14 20.04 -19.93
C PHE A 17 8.52 20.31 -19.32
N TYR A 18 8.96 21.57 -19.30
CA TYR A 18 10.24 21.96 -18.73
C TYR A 18 10.17 22.23 -17.24
N VAL A 19 8.98 22.51 -16.69
CA VAL A 19 8.77 22.73 -15.25
C VAL A 19 9.39 21.62 -14.38
N PRO A 20 9.16 20.31 -14.61
CA PRO A 20 9.79 19.27 -13.81
C PRO A 20 11.31 19.27 -13.92
N VAL A 21 11.86 19.53 -15.11
CA VAL A 21 13.31 19.60 -15.35
C VAL A 21 13.92 20.78 -14.59
N VAL A 22 13.29 21.94 -14.66
CA VAL A 22 13.72 23.15 -13.94
C VAL A 22 13.63 22.96 -12.43
N LEU A 23 12.56 22.34 -11.93
CA LEU A 23 12.42 22.02 -10.51
C LEU A 23 13.49 21.05 -10.02
N ILE A 24 13.80 20.00 -10.79
CA ILE A 24 14.86 19.05 -10.46
C ILE A 24 16.23 19.73 -10.44
N LEU A 25 16.52 20.57 -11.44
CA LEU A 25 17.77 21.34 -11.51
C LEU A 25 17.89 22.31 -10.34
N PHE A 26 16.81 23.02 -9.99
CA PHE A 26 16.79 23.99 -8.91
C PHE A 26 16.93 23.32 -7.54
N LEU A 27 16.17 22.24 -7.31
CA LEU A 27 16.19 21.50 -6.05
C LEU A 27 17.52 20.75 -5.87
N GLY A 28 18.04 20.14 -6.94
CA GLY A 28 19.35 19.49 -6.95
C GLY A 28 20.48 20.48 -6.70
N GLY A 29 20.44 21.65 -7.35
CA GLY A 29 21.39 22.74 -7.10
C GLY A 29 21.32 23.29 -5.67
N ALA A 30 20.12 23.45 -5.10
CA ALA A 30 19.94 23.85 -3.71
C ALA A 30 20.51 22.82 -2.72
N LEU A 31 20.30 21.52 -2.99
CA LEU A 31 20.88 20.43 -2.20
C LEU A 31 22.41 20.39 -2.34
N THR A 32 22.96 20.68 -3.52
CA THR A 32 24.41 20.81 -3.73
C THR A 32 24.99 21.96 -2.92
N LEU A 33 24.36 23.14 -2.91
CA LEU A 33 24.78 24.26 -2.08
C LEU A 33 24.71 23.90 -0.60
N GLY A 34 23.63 23.23 -0.18
CA GLY A 34 23.49 22.68 1.16
C GLY A 34 24.66 21.75 1.54
N ALA A 35 24.98 20.79 0.68
CA ALA A 35 26.08 19.85 0.89
C ALA A 35 27.44 20.57 0.93
N TYR A 36 27.66 21.58 0.08
CA TYR A 36 28.93 22.30 0.04
C TYR A 36 29.18 23.14 1.30
N PHE A 37 28.16 23.81 1.84
CA PHE A 37 28.31 24.73 2.98
C PHE A 37 28.09 24.08 4.35
N TYR A 38 27.28 23.02 4.42
CA TYR A 38 26.81 22.45 5.69
C TYR A 38 27.22 20.99 5.91
N ALA A 39 27.97 20.36 5.00
CA ALA A 39 28.52 19.05 5.28
C ALA A 39 29.66 19.13 6.31
N ASP A 40 29.67 18.18 7.25
CA ASP A 40 30.75 18.05 8.24
C ASP A 40 32.11 17.71 7.61
N THR A 41 32.10 17.15 6.38
CA THR A 41 33.29 16.85 5.60
C THR A 41 33.52 17.90 4.53
N GLN A 42 34.77 18.33 4.34
CA GLN A 42 35.15 19.24 3.25
C GLN A 42 34.98 18.53 1.90
N LEU A 43 33.88 18.84 1.22
CA LEU A 43 33.58 18.32 -0.12
C LEU A 43 34.15 19.27 -1.17
N THR A 44 34.76 18.71 -2.20
CA THR A 44 35.06 19.45 -3.42
C THR A 44 33.76 19.83 -4.14
N ILE A 45 33.80 20.85 -5.02
CA ILE A 45 32.63 21.31 -5.77
C ILE A 45 31.97 20.17 -6.57
N MET A 46 32.80 19.27 -7.14
CA MET A 46 32.30 18.12 -7.89
C MET A 46 31.61 17.08 -7.00
N GLU A 47 32.13 16.84 -5.80
CA GLU A 47 31.53 15.92 -4.83
C GLU A 47 30.22 16.48 -4.27
N ALA A 48 30.16 17.79 -3.96
CA ALA A 48 28.93 18.42 -3.52
C ALA A 48 27.83 18.37 -4.61
N LEU A 49 28.21 18.49 -5.89
CA LEU A 49 27.29 18.34 -7.02
C LEU A 49 26.71 16.91 -7.07
N ALA A 50 27.59 15.91 -6.97
CA ALA A 50 27.23 14.51 -6.98
C ALA A 50 26.33 14.14 -5.77
N VAL A 51 26.64 14.65 -4.58
CA VAL A 51 25.85 14.43 -3.36
C VAL A 51 24.49 15.13 -3.45
N GLY A 52 24.43 16.36 -3.94
CA GLY A 52 23.16 17.10 -4.07
C GLY A 52 22.18 16.45 -5.06
N PHE A 53 22.64 16.16 -6.28
CA PHE A 53 21.81 15.48 -7.27
C PHE A 53 21.60 13.99 -6.96
N GLY A 54 22.59 13.32 -6.38
CA GLY A 54 22.47 11.95 -5.92
C GLY A 54 21.45 11.80 -4.79
N GLY A 55 21.43 12.74 -3.83
CA GLY A 55 20.43 12.82 -2.79
C GLY A 55 19.02 13.06 -3.34
N LEU A 56 18.88 13.97 -4.31
CA LEU A 56 17.61 14.18 -5.00
C LEU A 56 17.13 12.91 -5.73
N ALA A 57 18.02 12.22 -6.44
CA ALA A 57 17.70 10.97 -7.11
C ALA A 57 17.26 9.88 -6.11
N ALA A 58 17.95 9.79 -4.96
CA ALA A 58 17.60 8.86 -3.89
C ALA A 58 16.22 9.17 -3.28
N ILE A 59 15.86 10.44 -3.12
CA ILE A 59 14.51 10.84 -2.66
C ILE A 59 13.46 10.40 -3.66
N ILE A 60 13.65 10.67 -4.95
CA ILE A 60 12.69 10.29 -6.00
C ILE A 60 12.52 8.77 -6.04
N PHE A 61 13.63 8.03 -6.07
CA PHE A 61 13.59 6.56 -6.05
C PHE A 61 12.93 6.04 -4.76
N GLY A 62 13.29 6.60 -3.61
CA GLY A 62 12.71 6.25 -2.32
C GLY A 62 11.20 6.42 -2.29
N MET A 63 10.67 7.50 -2.87
CA MET A 63 9.24 7.74 -2.99
C MET A 63 8.55 6.66 -3.86
N ILE A 64 9.14 6.29 -5.00
CA ILE A 64 8.60 5.25 -5.89
C ILE A 64 8.58 3.89 -5.18
N VAL A 65 9.69 3.54 -4.54
CA VAL A 65 9.82 2.27 -3.79
C VAL A 65 8.86 2.25 -2.61
N ALA A 66 8.66 3.37 -1.91
CA ALA A 66 7.71 3.46 -0.80
C ALA A 66 6.28 3.20 -1.27
N VAL A 67 5.87 3.78 -2.41
CA VAL A 67 4.54 3.53 -2.99
C VAL A 67 4.37 2.06 -3.38
N ALA A 68 5.37 1.49 -4.07
CA ALA A 68 5.34 0.06 -4.42
C ALA A 68 5.30 -0.83 -3.17
N GLY A 69 6.10 -0.53 -2.16
CA GLY A 69 6.14 -1.22 -0.89
C GLY A 69 4.81 -1.14 -0.13
N LEU A 70 4.11 0.00 -0.19
CA LEU A 70 2.78 0.17 0.38
C LEU A 70 1.78 -0.78 -0.30
N VAL A 71 1.77 -0.84 -1.63
CA VAL A 71 0.88 -1.74 -2.38
C VAL A 71 1.15 -3.21 -2.03
N ILE A 72 2.42 -3.62 -2.04
CA ILE A 72 2.83 -4.98 -1.70
C ILE A 72 2.49 -5.29 -0.23
N GLY A 73 2.71 -4.35 0.68
CA GLY A 73 2.38 -4.46 2.09
C GLY A 73 0.88 -4.62 2.35
N LEU A 74 0.04 -3.88 1.63
CA LEU A 74 -1.42 -4.03 1.67
C LEU A 74 -1.87 -5.42 1.21
N LEU A 75 -1.31 -5.91 0.11
CA LEU A 75 -1.61 -7.26 -0.38
C LEU A 75 -1.17 -8.33 0.63
N GLY A 76 0.03 -8.18 1.20
CA GLY A 76 0.52 -9.05 2.27
C GLY A 76 -0.38 -9.02 3.50
N ALA A 77 -0.83 -7.83 3.91
CA ALA A 77 -1.74 -7.67 5.04
C ALA A 77 -3.10 -8.34 4.78
N LEU A 78 -3.63 -8.24 3.55
CA LEU A 78 -4.87 -8.93 3.17
C LEU A 78 -4.73 -10.44 3.27
N ILE A 79 -3.63 -11.00 2.75
CA ILE A 79 -3.34 -12.44 2.84
C ILE A 79 -3.19 -12.85 4.30
N GLY A 80 -2.49 -12.06 5.11
CA GLY A 80 -2.33 -12.27 6.54
C GLY A 80 -3.67 -12.27 7.29
N LEU A 81 -4.57 -11.35 6.96
CA LEU A 81 -5.92 -11.29 7.53
C LEU A 81 -6.72 -12.56 7.22
N VAL A 82 -6.69 -13.02 5.96
CA VAL A 82 -7.39 -14.24 5.54
C VAL A 82 -6.80 -15.46 6.26
N ALA A 83 -5.48 -15.55 6.37
CA ALA A 83 -4.83 -16.63 7.10
C ALA A 83 -5.19 -16.64 8.59
N ALA A 84 -5.19 -15.46 9.24
CA ALA A 84 -5.61 -15.32 10.62
C ALA A 84 -7.08 -15.70 10.82
N GLY A 85 -7.97 -15.27 9.93
CA GLY A 85 -9.39 -15.66 9.93
C GLY A 85 -9.57 -17.17 9.80
N GLY A 86 -8.82 -17.82 8.91
CA GLY A 86 -8.81 -19.27 8.76
C GLY A 86 -8.35 -19.99 10.03
N ALA A 87 -7.30 -19.50 10.68
CA ALA A 87 -6.82 -20.06 11.95
C ALA A 87 -7.87 -19.96 13.06
N ILE A 88 -8.56 -18.82 13.17
CA ILE A 88 -9.64 -18.63 14.15
C ILE A 88 -10.82 -19.56 13.85
N ALA A 89 -11.24 -19.67 12.59
CA ALA A 89 -12.33 -20.57 12.21
C ALA A 89 -12.01 -22.04 12.53
N MET A 90 -10.78 -22.48 12.27
CA MET A 90 -10.35 -23.85 12.54
C MET A 90 -10.34 -24.16 14.04
N THR A 91 -9.82 -23.23 14.87
CA THR A 91 -9.81 -23.41 16.33
C THR A 91 -11.22 -23.45 16.91
N LEU A 92 -12.13 -22.60 16.45
CA LEU A 92 -13.54 -22.65 16.85
C LEU A 92 -14.22 -23.95 16.43
N PHE A 93 -13.96 -24.45 15.22
CA PHE A 93 -14.54 -25.71 14.74
C PHE A 93 -14.10 -26.91 15.60
N ILE A 94 -12.82 -26.98 15.94
CA ILE A 94 -12.28 -28.07 16.78
C ILE A 94 -12.94 -28.09 18.16
N ILE A 95 -13.18 -26.92 18.76
CA ILE A 95 -13.81 -26.82 20.08
C ILE A 95 -15.33 -27.02 20.02
N ALA A 96 -16.00 -26.48 18.99
CA ALA A 96 -17.46 -26.54 18.88
C ALA A 96 -17.98 -27.90 18.40
N SER A 97 -17.21 -28.62 17.56
CA SER A 97 -17.63 -29.90 16.98
C SER A 97 -18.03 -30.96 18.03
N PRO A 98 -17.23 -31.22 19.09
CA PRO A 98 -17.62 -32.14 20.16
C PRO A 98 -18.91 -31.72 20.88
N ILE A 99 -19.09 -30.41 21.13
CA ILE A 99 -20.24 -29.87 21.86
C ILE A 99 -21.53 -30.10 21.06
N ILE A 100 -21.48 -29.80 19.76
CA ILE A 100 -22.62 -30.01 18.85
C ILE A 100 -22.94 -31.49 18.71
N ALA A 101 -21.92 -32.35 18.61
CA ALA A 101 -22.10 -33.80 18.56
C ALA A 101 -22.82 -34.34 19.81
N ILE A 102 -22.39 -33.91 21.00
CA ILE A 102 -23.04 -34.29 22.27
C ILE A 102 -24.50 -33.81 22.31
N LEU A 103 -24.77 -32.56 21.93
CA LEU A 103 -26.13 -32.01 21.86
C LEU A 103 -27.02 -32.81 20.92
N LEU A 104 -26.52 -33.14 19.72
CA LEU A 104 -27.25 -33.95 18.75
C LEU A 104 -27.55 -35.35 19.28
N ILE A 105 -26.57 -36.00 19.91
CA ILE A 105 -26.76 -37.31 20.56
C ILE A 105 -27.84 -37.24 21.64
N VAL A 106 -27.80 -36.22 22.50
CA VAL A 106 -28.82 -36.03 23.55
C VAL A 106 -30.20 -35.78 22.95
N MET A 107 -30.31 -34.96 21.90
CA MET A 107 -31.59 -34.73 21.21
C MET A 107 -32.11 -36.01 20.54
N LEU A 108 -31.23 -36.85 19.98
CA LEU A 108 -31.60 -38.12 19.36
C LEU A 108 -32.13 -39.11 20.40
N MET A 109 -31.46 -39.24 21.55
CA MET A 109 -31.92 -40.07 22.68
C MET A 109 -33.24 -39.57 23.29
N ARG A 110 -33.49 -38.25 23.27
CA ARG A 110 -34.79 -37.70 23.68
C ARG A 110 -35.91 -38.04 22.69
N ARG A 111 -35.61 -38.18 21.39
CA ARG A 111 -36.59 -38.50 20.33
C ARG A 111 -36.92 -39.99 20.23
N SER A 112 -35.98 -40.89 20.56
CA SER A 112 -36.20 -42.34 20.46
C SER A 112 -37.18 -42.90 21.50
N LYS A 113 -37.68 -42.08 22.43
CA LYS A 113 -38.73 -42.48 23.38
C LYS A 113 -40.14 -42.50 22.77
N SER A 114 -40.30 -42.01 21.54
CA SER A 114 -41.51 -42.22 20.75
C SER A 114 -41.33 -43.47 19.88
N CYS A 115 -41.40 -44.66 20.50
CA CYS A 115 -41.65 -45.88 19.73
C CYS A 115 -43.02 -45.72 19.04
N PRO A 116 -43.14 -45.93 17.71
CA PRO A 116 -44.43 -46.14 17.09
C PRO A 116 -45.03 -47.40 17.71
N ASP A 117 -46.20 -47.27 18.30
CA ASP A 117 -46.97 -48.38 18.84
C ASP A 117 -47.26 -49.36 17.68
N PRO A 118 -46.77 -50.61 17.71
CA PRO A 118 -47.00 -51.58 16.63
C PRO A 118 -48.47 -52.01 16.51
N ALA A 119 -49.37 -51.47 17.34
CA ALA A 119 -50.80 -51.72 17.33
C ALA A 119 -51.62 -50.78 16.42
N MET A 120 -51.03 -49.79 15.72
CA MET A 120 -51.78 -48.88 14.82
C MET A 120 -51.95 -49.38 13.37
N HIS A 121 -52.01 -50.70 13.20
CA HIS A 121 -52.49 -51.33 11.97
C HIS A 121 -53.75 -52.13 12.29
N GLU A 122 -54.87 -51.43 12.48
CA GLU A 122 -56.22 -51.94 12.23
C GLU A 122 -56.86 -51.14 11.09
#